data_AF-W4PX11-F1
#
_entry.id   AF-W4PX11-F1
#
_cell.length_a   1.000
_cell.length_b   1.000
_cell.length_c   1.000
_cell.angle_alpha   90.00
_cell.angle_beta   90.00
_cell.angle_gamma   90.00
#
_symmetry.space_group_name_H-M   'P 1'
#
loop_
_entity.id
_entity.type
_entity.pdbx_description
1 polymer ?
#
loop_
_entity_poly.entity_id
_entity_poly.type
_entity_poly.pdbx_seq_one_letter_code
_entity_poly.pdbx_strand_id
1 'polypeptide(L)'
;MTIQWFPGHMAKARREVTEKLKFIDVVIELLDARVPLASRNPMIDEIVSHKPRLILLNKADLADPSVTEKWKTYFEEKGAMVLAVNAQTGKGTEKNPKCM
;
A
#
# COMPACT_ATOMS: atom_id res chain seq x y z
N MET A 1 -29.14 14.35 7.96
CA MET A 1 -29.04 12.96 8.45
C MET A 1 -27.78 12.34 7.87
N THR A 2 -26.75 12.19 8.69
CA THR A 2 -25.44 11.67 8.29
C THR A 2 -25.48 10.15 8.44
N ILE A 3 -25.50 9.43 7.32
CA ILE A 3 -25.42 7.97 7.35
C ILE A 3 -23.99 7.62 7.79
N GLN A 4 -23.86 7.25 9.06
CA GLN A 4 -22.59 6.88 9.65
C GLN A 4 -22.28 5.42 9.26
N TRP A 5 -21.51 5.23 8.18
CA TRP A 5 -21.02 3.92 7.70
C TRP A 5 -19.99 3.26 8.63
N PHE A 6 -19.86 3.70 9.89
CA PHE A 6 -18.82 3.25 10.82
C PHE A 6 -19.45 2.40 11.94
N PRO A 7 -19.67 1.09 11.71
CA PRO A 7 -19.97 0.20 12.82
C PRO A 7 -18.72 0.14 13.71
N GLY A 8 -18.87 -0.06 15.02
CA GLY A 8 -17.75 -0.07 15.98
C GLY A 8 -16.53 -0.93 15.60
N HIS A 9 -16.69 -1.87 14.67
CA HIS A 9 -15.62 -2.63 14.03
C HIS A 9 -14.54 -1.79 13.32
N MET A 10 -14.90 -0.70 12.62
CA MET A 10 -13.92 0.16 11.95
C MET A 10 -13.07 0.96 12.94
N ALA A 11 -13.70 1.46 14.01
CA ALA A 11 -13.00 2.15 15.09
C ALA A 11 -12.07 1.18 15.85
N LYS A 12 -12.54 -0.06 16.09
CA LYS A 12 -11.73 -1.13 16.69
C LYS A 12 -10.54 -1.49 15.80
N ALA A 13 -10.75 -1.71 14.51
CA ALA A 13 -9.69 -2.03 13.56
C ALA A 13 -8.66 -0.88 13.47
N ARG A 14 -9.10 0.39 13.42
CA ARG A 14 -8.19 1.54 13.45
C ARG A 14 -7.34 1.54 14.71
N ARG A 15 -7.93 1.30 15.88
CA ARG A 15 -7.21 1.27 17.16
C ARG A 15 -6.21 0.13 17.21
N GLU A 16 -6.61 -1.08 16.81
CA GLU A 16 -5.72 -2.25 16.77
C GLU A 16 -4.55 -2.05 15.80
N VAL A 17 -4.79 -1.48 14.61
CA VAL A 17 -3.74 -1.16 13.64
C VAL A 17 -2.79 -0.11 14.23
N THR A 18 -3.31 0.95 14.85
CA THR A 18 -2.50 2.01 15.46
C THR A 18 -1.64 1.50 16.63
N GLU A 19 -2.18 0.59 17.45
CA GLU A 19 -1.44 -0.04 18.54
C GLU A 19 -0.33 -0.96 18.02
N LYS A 20 -0.62 -1.79 17.01
CA LYS A 20 0.36 -2.68 16.38
C LYS A 20 1.45 -1.91 15.64
N LEU A 21 1.11 -0.78 15.02
CA LEU A 21 2.07 0.06 14.29
C LEU A 21 3.24 0.51 15.17
N LYS A 22 3.03 0.72 16.48
CA LYS A 22 4.11 1.10 17.41
C LYS A 22 5.24 0.08 17.46
N PHE A 23 4.96 -1.19 17.21
CA PHE A 23 5.91 -2.31 17.27
C PHE A 23 6.52 -2.69 15.92
N ILE A 24 6.16 -2.01 14.83
CA ILE A 24 6.55 -2.37 13.46
C ILE A 24 7.48 -1.28 12.91
N ASP A 25 8.63 -1.65 12.34
CA ASP A 25 9.59 -0.69 11.80
C ASP A 25 9.20 -0.14 10.40
N VAL A 26 8.58 -0.97 9.57
CA VAL A 26 8.23 -0.66 8.17
C VAL A 26 6.81 -1.09 7.85
N VAL A 27 6.06 -0.26 7.13
CA VAL A 27 4.71 -0.59 6.66
C VAL A 27 4.74 -1.01 5.20
N ILE A 28 4.12 -2.16 4.90
CA ILE A 28 3.93 -2.64 3.54
C ILE A 28 2.47 -2.40 3.15
N GLU A 29 2.24 -1.51 2.19
CA GLU A 29 0.92 -1.19 1.64
C GLU A 29 0.70 -1.98 0.34
N LEU A 30 -0.24 -2.94 0.36
CA LEU A 30 -0.56 -3.77 -0.79
C LEU A 30 -1.73 -3.16 -1.58
N LEU A 31 -1.47 -2.76 -2.82
CA LEU A 31 -2.45 -2.16 -3.74
C LEU A 31 -2.68 -3.06 -4.96
N ASP A 32 -3.81 -2.88 -5.66
CA ASP A 32 -4.07 -3.55 -6.94
C ASP A 32 -3.51 -2.68 -8.08
N ALA A 33 -2.58 -3.23 -8.86
CA ALA A 33 -1.87 -2.52 -9.94
C ALA A 33 -2.81 -1.95 -11.02
N ARG A 34 -4.02 -2.52 -11.17
CA ARG A 34 -5.01 -2.06 -12.16
C ARG A 34 -5.67 -0.76 -11.76
N VAL A 35 -5.84 -0.53 -10.44
CA VAL A 35 -6.51 0.66 -9.89
C VAL A 35 -5.83 1.14 -8.60
N PRO A 36 -4.55 1.56 -8.64
CA PRO A 36 -3.76 1.77 -7.43
C PRO A 36 -4.35 2.83 -6.50
N LEU A 37 -4.79 3.98 -7.04
CA LEU A 37 -5.41 5.04 -6.23
C LEU A 37 -6.77 4.64 -5.64
N ALA A 38 -7.59 3.91 -6.39
CA ALA A 38 -8.93 3.54 -5.91
C ALA A 38 -8.89 2.38 -4.91
N SER A 39 -7.91 1.49 -5.03
CA SER A 39 -7.69 0.39 -4.07
C SER A 39 -7.11 0.85 -2.73
N ARG A 40 -6.68 2.10 -2.65
CA ARG A 40 -6.00 2.68 -1.50
C ARG A 40 -6.99 3.13 -0.44
N ASN A 41 -6.65 2.89 0.83
CA ASN A 41 -7.43 3.42 1.94
C ASN A 41 -7.14 4.93 2.10
N PRO A 42 -8.15 5.82 2.03
CA PRO A 42 -7.96 7.26 2.15
C PRO A 42 -7.36 7.69 3.50
N MET A 43 -7.51 6.87 4.54
CA MET A 43 -6.99 7.14 5.88
C MET A 43 -5.58 6.57 6.11
N ILE A 44 -4.98 5.89 5.13
CA ILE A 44 -3.70 5.19 5.35
C ILE A 44 -2.57 6.17 5.70
N ASP A 45 -2.58 7.36 5.11
CA ASP A 45 -1.57 8.38 5.37
C ASP A 45 -1.64 8.89 6.82
N GLU A 46 -2.85 9.04 7.39
CA GLU A 46 -3.03 9.38 8.81
C GLU A 46 -2.58 8.25 9.75
N ILE A 47 -2.81 7.00 9.34
CA ILE A 47 -2.52 5.82 10.15
C ILE A 47 -1.01 5.54 10.20
N VAL A 48 -0.33 5.64 9.05
CA VAL A 48 1.10 5.31 8.90
C VAL A 48 2.01 6.45 9.35
N SER A 49 1.50 7.70 9.35
CA SER A 49 2.19 8.89 9.86
C SER A 49 3.60 9.04 9.28
N HIS A 50 4.66 8.72 10.03
CA HIS A 50 6.06 8.93 9.63
C HIS A 50 6.86 7.63 9.37
N LYS A 51 6.21 6.46 9.39
CA LYS A 51 6.94 5.20 9.20
C LYS A 51 7.35 5.00 7.73
N PRO A 52 8.54 4.44 7.47
CA PRO A 52 8.94 4.04 6.13
C PRO A 52 7.86 3.14 5.49
N ARG A 53 7.50 3.46 4.26
CA ARG A 53 6.43 2.76 3.53
C ARG A 53 6.95 2.14 2.24
N LEU A 54 6.61 0.87 2.06
CA LEU A 54 6.78 0.12 0.82
C LEU A 54 5.41 -0.17 0.22
N ILE A 55 5.15 0.33 -0.98
CA ILE A 55 3.93 0.05 -1.74
C ILE A 55 4.18 -1.14 -2.67
N LEU A 56 3.34 -2.15 -2.58
CA LEU A 56 3.34 -3.29 -3.48
C LEU A 56 2.16 -3.18 -4.44
N LEU A 57 2.43 -2.94 -5.72
CA LEU A 57 1.44 -2.99 -6.80
C LEU A 57 1.26 -4.46 -7.21
N ASN A 58 0.30 -5.13 -6.61
CA ASN A 58 0.00 -6.53 -6.85
C ASN A 58 -0.83 -6.73 -8.13
N LYS A 59 -0.78 -7.94 -8.69
CA LYS A 59 -1.42 -8.31 -9.97
C LYS A 59 -0.88 -7.50 -11.15
N ALA A 60 0.41 -7.19 -11.13
CA ALA A 60 1.07 -6.46 -12.20
C ALA A 60 0.98 -7.18 -13.57
N ASP A 61 0.77 -8.50 -13.58
CA ASP A 61 0.50 -9.31 -14.77
C ASP A 61 -0.84 -8.99 -15.46
N LEU A 62 -1.83 -8.50 -14.69
CA LEU A 62 -3.15 -8.13 -15.20
C LEU A 62 -3.26 -6.64 -15.54
N ALA A 63 -2.25 -5.84 -15.19
CA ALA A 63 -2.23 -4.41 -15.42
C ALA A 63 -1.37 -4.08 -16.65
N ASP A 64 -1.64 -2.94 -17.28
CA ASP A 64 -0.78 -2.45 -18.35
C ASP A 64 0.60 -2.09 -17.76
N PRO A 65 1.71 -2.64 -18.27
CA PRO A 65 3.05 -2.38 -17.75
C PRO A 65 3.46 -0.90 -17.85
N SER A 66 3.07 -0.22 -18.93
CA SER A 66 3.40 1.19 -19.16
C SER A 66 2.65 2.10 -18.18
N VAL A 67 1.40 1.74 -17.84
CA VAL A 67 0.60 2.46 -16.85
C VAL A 67 1.11 2.17 -15.43
N THR A 68 1.51 0.93 -15.17
CA THR A 68 2.08 0.51 -13.88
C THR A 68 3.38 1.26 -13.58
N GLU A 69 4.25 1.45 -14.58
CA GLU A 69 5.47 2.25 -14.40
C GLU A 69 5.15 3.73 -14.10
N LYS A 70 4.13 4.31 -14.75
CA LYS A 70 3.66 5.67 -14.41
C LYS A 70 3.17 5.78 -12.97
N TRP A 71 2.42 4.77 -12.50
CA TRP A 71 2.00 4.72 -11.10
C TRP A 71 3.17 4.57 -10.14
N LYS A 72 4.14 3.75 -10.50
CA LYS A 72 5.37 3.57 -9.73
C LYS A 72 6.10 4.90 -9.58
N THR A 73 6.36 5.62 -10.68
CA THR A 73 6.97 6.96 -10.63
C THR A 73 6.14 7.93 -9.78
N TYR A 74 4.82 7.96 -9.95
CA TYR A 74 3.94 8.83 -9.17
C TYR A 74 4.06 8.62 -7.64
N PHE A 75 4.16 7.36 -7.20
CA PHE A 75 4.31 7.05 -5.78
C PHE A 75 5.74 7.24 -5.27
N GLU A 76 6.75 6.99 -6.11
CA GLU A 76 8.16 7.28 -5.82
C GLU A 76 8.41 8.79 -5.65
N GLU A 77 7.81 9.63 -6.49
CA GLU A 77 7.85 11.10 -6.35
C GLU A 77 7.21 11.59 -5.04
N LYS A 78 6.28 10.82 -4.49
CA LYS A 78 5.67 11.07 -3.17
C LYS A 78 6.48 10.54 -2.00
N GLY A 79 7.70 10.02 -2.26
CA GLY A 79 8.62 9.54 -1.25
C GLY A 79 8.33 8.13 -0.74
N ALA A 80 7.49 7.35 -1.42
CA ALA A 80 7.25 5.95 -1.09
C ALA A 80 8.11 5.03 -1.98
N MET A 81 8.63 3.95 -1.42
CA MET A 81 9.23 2.89 -2.24
C MET A 81 8.12 2.05 -2.88
N VAL A 82 8.29 1.65 -4.14
CA VAL A 82 7.24 0.95 -4.88
C VAL A 82 7.79 -0.26 -5.62
N LEU A 83 7.10 -1.40 -5.53
CA LEU A 83 7.42 -2.60 -6.28
C LEU A 83 6.18 -3.13 -6.98
N ALA A 84 6.30 -3.45 -8.26
CA ALA A 84 5.29 -4.19 -8.99
C ALA A 84 5.52 -5.68 -8.79
N VAL A 85 4.52 -6.39 -8.29
CA VAL A 85 4.62 -7.80 -7.92
C VAL A 85 3.44 -8.60 -8.45
N ASN A 86 3.65 -9.89 -8.61
CA ASN A 86 2.59 -10.88 -8.71
C ASN A 86 2.72 -11.82 -7.51
N ALA A 87 1.82 -11.65 -6.53
CA ALA A 87 1.83 -12.46 -5.31
C ALA A 87 1.50 -13.94 -5.55
N GLN A 88 0.86 -14.32 -6.66
CA GLN A 88 0.55 -15.72 -6.97
C GLN A 88 1.74 -16.47 -7.55
N THR A 89 2.51 -15.81 -8.42
CA THR A 89 3.67 -16.43 -9.09
C THR A 89 4.98 -16.12 -8.37
N GLY A 90 4.99 -15.22 -7.39
CA GLY A 90 6.19 -14.72 -6.72
C GLY A 90 7.02 -13.78 -7.59
N LYS A 91 6.60 -13.50 -8.83
CA LYS A 91 7.33 -12.67 -9.78
C LYS A 91 7.42 -11.22 -9.28
N GLY A 92 8.60 -10.62 -9.31
CA GLY A 92 8.84 -9.28 -8.78
C GLY A 92 9.12 -9.22 -7.26
N THR A 93 9.11 -10.36 -6.56
CA THR A 93 9.58 -10.45 -5.15
C THR A 93 11.07 -10.76 -5.05
N GLU A 94 11.72 -11.05 -6.18
CA GLU A 94 13.14 -11.34 -6.25
C GLU A 94 13.98 -10.09 -5.94
N LYS A 95 14.83 -10.22 -4.91
CA LYS A 95 15.77 -9.24 -4.34
C LYS A 95 16.02 -8.02 -5.22
N ASN A 96 15.33 -6.92 -4.92
CA ASN A 96 15.77 -5.60 -5.36
C ASN A 96 16.83 -5.11 -4.36
N PRO A 97 18.12 -4.99 -4.73
CA PRO A 97 19.19 -4.60 -3.80
C PRO A 97 19.13 -3.11 -3.40
N LYS A 98 18.08 -2.37 -3.77
CA LYS A 98 17.86 -0.98 -3.37
C LYS A 98 17.28 -0.79 -1.96
N CYS A 99 17.01 -1.89 -1.24
CA CYS A 99 16.42 -1.86 0.10
C CYS A 99 17.44 -1.97 1.25
N MET A 100 18.74 -1.70 1.01
CA MET A 100 19.76 -1.55 2.06
C MET A 100 20.24 -0.10 2.14
#